data_AF-A0A527ZE37-F1
#
_entry.id   AF-A0A527ZE37-F1
#
_cell.length_a   1.000
_cell.length_b   1.000
_cell.length_c   1.000
_cell.angle_alpha   90.00
_cell.angle_beta   90.00
_cell.angle_gamma   90.00
#
_symmetry.space_group_name_H-M   'P 1'
#
loop_
_entity.id
_entity.type
_entity.pdbx_description
1 polymer ?
#
loop_
_entity_poly.entity_id
_entity_poly.type
_entity_poly.pdbx_seq_one_letter_code
_entity_poly.pdbx_strand_id
1 'polypeptide(L)'
;ERVIEEQARGSAEKADAIRADIAGLIGHDLSKLRPGSPEAMEIKAKLIQRGAWSQYLEVGIGPDAEIFTKCQPMASVGFGADVGLH
;
A
#
# COMPACT_ATOMS: atom_id res chain seq x y z
N GLU A 1 2.32 5.07 -5.93
CA GLU A 1 3.11 6.32 -6.05
C GLU A 1 4.49 6.33 -5.39
N ARG A 2 4.64 6.26 -4.06
CA ARG A 2 5.98 6.48 -3.43
C ARG A 2 7.08 5.53 -3.91
N VAL A 3 6.76 4.26 -4.10
CA VAL A 3 7.66 3.23 -4.66
C VAL A 3 8.12 3.58 -6.08
N ILE A 4 7.20 4.11 -6.88
CA ILE A 4 7.45 4.49 -8.26
C ILE A 4 8.43 5.67 -8.28
N GLU A 5 8.23 6.66 -7.41
CA GLU A 5 9.13 7.81 -7.25
C GLU A 5 10.56 7.39 -6.85
N GLU A 6 10.69 6.52 -5.84
CA GLU A 6 12.00 6.04 -5.35
C GLU A 6 12.80 5.29 -6.44
N GLN A 7 12.10 4.52 -7.27
CA GLN A 7 12.73 3.77 -8.37
C GLN A 7 12.95 4.63 -9.64
N ALA A 8 12.03 5.55 -9.93
CA ALA A 8 12.11 6.42 -11.10
C ALA A 8 13.15 7.54 -10.94
N ARG A 9 13.43 7.97 -9.70
CA ARG A 9 14.38 9.07 -9.37
C ARG A 9 14.13 10.33 -10.21
N GLY A 10 12.86 10.70 -10.39
CA GLY A 10 12.44 11.87 -11.18
C GLY A 10 12.35 11.65 -12.70
N SER A 11 12.62 10.45 -13.22
CA SER A 11 12.43 10.13 -14.64
C SER A 11 10.99 9.70 -14.92
N ALA A 12 10.24 10.54 -15.64
CA ALA A 12 8.85 10.28 -16.01
C ALA A 12 8.68 8.97 -16.82
N GLU A 13 9.55 8.73 -17.79
CA GLU A 13 9.51 7.50 -18.62
C GLU A 13 9.73 6.23 -17.78
N LYS A 14 10.65 6.28 -16.80
CA LYS A 14 10.85 5.16 -15.88
C LYS A 14 9.65 4.98 -14.96
N ALA A 15 9.05 6.07 -14.47
CA ALA A 15 7.86 6.01 -13.64
C ALA A 15 6.69 5.33 -14.36
N ASP A 16 6.46 5.66 -15.64
CA ASP A 16 5.40 5.05 -16.44
C ASP A 16 5.67 3.58 -16.75
N ALA A 17 6.92 3.22 -17.07
CA ALA A 17 7.31 1.82 -17.27
C ALA A 17 7.12 0.99 -15.98
N ILE A 18 7.51 1.53 -14.83
CA ILE A 18 7.33 0.89 -13.52
C ILE A 18 5.84 0.77 -13.19
N ARG A 19 5.04 1.81 -13.47
CA ARG A 19 3.58 1.78 -13.24
C ARG A 19 2.91 0.71 -14.09
N ALA A 20 3.32 0.57 -15.36
CA ALA A 20 2.82 -0.46 -16.26
C ALA A 20 3.23 -1.88 -15.82
N ASP A 21 4.48 -2.08 -15.39
CA ASP A 21 4.97 -3.38 -14.91
C ASP A 21 4.25 -3.80 -13.61
N ILE A 22 4.10 -2.86 -12.67
CA ILE A 22 3.33 -3.08 -11.43
C ILE A 22 1.86 -3.40 -11.74
N ALA A 23 1.22 -2.67 -12.67
CA ALA A 23 -0.17 -2.93 -13.07
C ALA A 23 -0.34 -4.32 -13.73
N GLY A 24 0.63 -4.75 -14.53
CA GLY A 24 0.64 -6.09 -15.13
C GLY A 24 0.85 -7.22 -14.12
N LEU A 25 1.66 -6.97 -13.09
CA LEU A 25 1.94 -7.93 -12.01
C LEU A 25 0.77 -8.14 -11.05
N ILE A 26 0.11 -7.05 -10.68
CA ILE A 26 -0.91 -7.03 -9.64
C ILE A 26 -2.31 -7.29 -10.21
N GLY A 27 -2.50 -7.10 -11.52
CA GLY A 27 -3.80 -7.14 -12.16
C GLY A 27 -4.53 -5.80 -12.06
N HIS A 28 -5.60 -5.68 -12.84
CA HIS A 28 -6.24 -4.38 -13.13
C HIS A 28 -6.90 -3.67 -11.94
N ASP A 29 -7.01 -4.29 -10.76
CA ASP A 29 -7.74 -3.67 -9.66
C ASP A 29 -7.28 -4.05 -8.25
N LEU A 30 -6.27 -3.31 -7.75
CA LEU A 30 -5.87 -3.33 -6.34
C LEU A 30 -7.02 -2.97 -5.39
N SER A 31 -8.02 -2.21 -5.84
CA SER A 31 -9.12 -1.79 -4.97
C SER A 31 -10.05 -2.93 -4.57
N LYS A 32 -10.05 -4.02 -5.36
CA LYS A 32 -10.81 -5.25 -5.08
C LYS A 32 -10.01 -6.30 -4.32
N LEU A 33 -8.69 -6.10 -4.20
CA LEU A 33 -7.82 -7.00 -3.47
C LEU A 33 -8.06 -6.83 -1.98
N ARG A 34 -8.43 -7.90 -1.29
CA ARG A 34 -8.57 -7.88 0.17
C ARG A 34 -7.19 -8.03 0.80
N PRO A 35 -6.73 -7.07 1.62
CA PRO A 35 -5.45 -7.20 2.32
C PRO A 35 -5.40 -8.49 3.15
N GLY A 36 -4.25 -9.18 3.11
CA GLY A 36 -4.06 -10.47 3.78
C GLY A 36 -4.78 -11.67 3.16
N SER A 37 -5.47 -11.53 2.02
CA SER A 37 -6.04 -12.66 1.30
C SER A 37 -4.96 -13.55 0.67
N PRO A 38 -5.28 -14.81 0.31
CA PRO A 38 -4.33 -15.69 -0.40
C PRO A 38 -3.77 -15.05 -1.66
N GLU A 39 -4.61 -14.35 -2.43
CA GLU A 39 -4.22 -13.64 -3.65
C GLU A 39 -3.27 -12.48 -3.34
N ALA A 40 -3.53 -11.72 -2.25
CA ALA A 40 -2.67 -10.62 -1.83
C ALA A 40 -1.30 -11.11 -1.37
N MET A 41 -1.24 -12.26 -0.69
CA MET A 41 0.00 -12.90 -0.27
C MET A 41 0.78 -13.47 -1.46
N GLU A 42 0.10 -13.97 -2.49
CA GLU A 42 0.76 -14.42 -3.73
C GLU A 42 1.36 -13.25 -4.50
N ILE A 43 0.64 -12.12 -4.57
CA ILE A 43 1.14 -10.86 -5.13
C ILE A 43 2.35 -10.37 -4.34
N LYS A 44 2.28 -10.36 -3.01
CA LYS A 44 3.40 -10.00 -2.13
C LYS A 44 4.64 -10.85 -2.42
N ALA A 45 4.49 -12.17 -2.53
CA ALA A 45 5.60 -13.07 -2.83
C ALA A 45 6.26 -12.74 -4.19
N LYS A 46 5.44 -12.49 -5.22
CA LYS A 46 5.94 -12.10 -6.57
C LYS A 46 6.69 -10.77 -6.54
N LEU A 47 6.18 -9.80 -5.78
CA LEU A 47 6.82 -8.48 -5.63
C LEU A 47 8.17 -8.57 -4.89
N ILE A 48 8.25 -9.39 -3.84
CA ILE A 48 9.50 -9.64 -3.11
C ILE A 48 10.53 -10.30 -4.03
N GLN A 49 10.12 -11.33 -4.79
CA GLN A 49 11.01 -12.07 -5.67
C GLN A 49 11.61 -11.20 -6.80
N ARG A 50 10.87 -10.16 -7.23
CA ARG A 50 11.33 -9.18 -8.23
C ARG A 50 12.01 -7.94 -7.65
N GLY A 51 12.14 -7.84 -6.32
CA GLY A 51 12.70 -6.64 -5.66
C GLY A 51 11.85 -5.38 -5.83
N ALA A 52 10.57 -5.53 -6.18
CA ALA A 52 9.61 -4.43 -6.33
C ALA A 52 8.75 -4.20 -5.07
N TRP A 53 8.93 -5.03 -4.03
CA TRP A 53 8.26 -4.87 -2.75
C TRP A 53 8.81 -3.66 -1.98
N SER A 54 7.91 -2.95 -1.31
CA SER A 54 8.26 -1.91 -0.35
C SER A 54 7.37 -2.00 0.88
N GLN A 55 7.84 -1.41 1.97
CA GLN A 55 7.04 -1.30 3.19
C GLN A 55 5.73 -0.53 2.98
N TYR A 56 5.68 0.44 2.06
CA TYR A 56 4.43 1.14 1.73
C TYR A 56 3.42 0.25 1.01
N LEU A 57 3.91 -0.73 0.25
CA LEU A 57 3.05 -1.69 -0.45
C LEU A 57 2.52 -2.74 0.54
N GLU A 58 3.33 -3.13 1.53
CA GLU A 58 2.92 -4.00 2.63
C GLU A 58 1.65 -3.49 3.35
N VAL A 59 1.55 -2.17 3.59
CA VAL A 59 0.37 -1.57 4.22
C VAL A 59 -0.91 -1.77 3.39
N GLY A 60 -0.80 -1.89 2.07
CA GLY A 60 -1.94 -2.06 1.17
C GLY A 60 -2.34 -3.51 0.86
N ILE A 61 -1.42 -4.47 0.97
CA ILE A 61 -1.66 -5.88 0.58
C ILE A 61 -1.44 -6.90 1.71
N GLY A 62 -0.66 -6.53 2.74
CA GLY A 62 -0.32 -7.42 3.85
C GLY A 62 -1.48 -7.66 4.82
N PRO A 63 -1.40 -8.71 5.66
CA PRO A 63 -2.37 -8.98 6.71
C PRO A 63 -2.31 -7.92 7.83
N ASP A 64 -1.13 -7.31 8.00
CA ASP A 64 -0.85 -6.29 9.00
C ASP A 64 -0.97 -4.91 8.36
N ALA A 65 -2.21 -4.47 8.10
CA ALA A 65 -2.46 -3.09 7.70
C ALA A 65 -2.01 -2.17 8.85
N GLU A 66 -0.92 -1.43 8.65
CA GLU A 66 -0.42 -0.48 9.64
C GLU A 66 -1.41 0.70 9.72
N ILE A 67 -2.40 0.59 10.60
CA ILE A 67 -3.31 1.70 10.90
C ILE A 67 -2.51 2.70 11.74
N PHE A 68 -1.93 3.69 11.06
CA PHE A 68 -1.42 4.87 11.74
C PHE A 68 -2.61 5.64 12.32
N THR A 69 -2.99 5.34 13.57
CA THR A 69 -3.88 6.22 14.33
C THR A 69 -3.11 7.49 14.66
N LYS A 70 -3.08 8.42 13.70
CA LYS A 70 -2.67 9.79 13.96
C LYS A 70 -3.79 10.49 14.73
N CYS A 71 -3.71 10.43 16.05
CA CYS A 71 -4.46 11.39 16.86
C CYS A 71 -3.88 12.78 16.57
N GLN A 72 -4.74 13.74 16.21
CA GLN A 72 -4.28 15.12 16.00
C GLN A 72 -3.62 15.63 17.29
N PRO A 73 -2.49 16.34 17.24
CA PRO A 73 -2.05 17.12 18.38
C PRO A 73 -3.19 18.05 18.79
N MET A 74 -3.64 17.99 20.05
CA MET A 74 -4.82 18.69 20.59
C MET A 74 -6.20 18.09 20.25
N ALA A 75 -6.29 16.83 19.83
CA ALA A 75 -7.60 16.18 19.74
C ALA A 75 -8.29 16.17 21.10
N SER A 76 -9.52 16.69 21.15
CA SER A 76 -10.36 16.70 22.37
C SER A 76 -10.76 15.30 22.85
N VAL A 77 -10.50 14.27 22.03
CA VAL A 77 -10.82 12.87 22.29
C VAL A 77 -9.56 12.00 22.14
N GLY A 78 -9.33 11.14 23.13
CA GLY A 78 -8.20 10.22 23.16
C GLY A 78 -8.48 8.88 22.48
N PHE A 79 -7.46 8.03 22.42
CA PHE A 79 -7.57 6.65 21.95
C PHE A 79 -8.63 5.89 22.76
N GLY A 80 -9.57 5.21 22.08
CA GLY A 80 -10.63 4.43 22.73
C GLY A 80 -11.83 5.25 23.24
N ALA A 81 -11.94 6.53 22.90
CA ALA A 81 -13.11 7.32 23.22
C ALA A 81 -14.32 6.88 22.37
N ASP A 82 -15.47 6.65 23.03
CA ASP A 82 -16.75 6.36 22.39
C ASP A 82 -17.30 7.64 21.72
N VAL A 83 -16.90 7.88 20.47
CA VAL A 83 -17.46 8.93 19.62
C VAL A 83 -18.52 8.29 18.72
N GLY A 84 -19.76 8.30 19.22
CA GLY A 84 -20.91 7.78 18.47
C GLY A 84 -21.17 8.58 17.20
N LEU A 85 -21.34 7.87 16.08
CA LEU A 85 -22.01 8.39 14.89
C LEU A 85 -23.51 8.09 15.04
N HIS A 86 -24.36 9.10 14.87
CA HIS A 86 -25.80 8.95 14.67
C HIS A 86 -26.13 9.19 13.19
#